data_AF-A0A7V7GL32-F1
#
_entry.id   AF-A0A7V7GL32-F1
#
_cell.length_a   1.000
_cell.length_b   1.000
_cell.length_c   1.000
_cell.angle_alpha   90.00
_cell.angle_beta   90.00
_cell.angle_gamma   90.00
#
_symmetry.space_group_name_H-M   'P 1'
#
loop_
_entity.id
_entity.type
_entity.pdbx_description
1 polymer ?
#
loop_
_entity_poly.entity_id
_entity_poly.type
_entity_poly.pdbx_seq_one_letter_code
_entity_poly.pdbx_strand_id
1 'polypeptide(L)' 'MLVTKSRLQGSSVVITLPSDNGKKPSENQEYIVVYSDDGTITLVPKIEDPFSGGEEAEYYEKDEWEDLTPEGREML' A
#
# COMPACT_ATOMS: atom_id res chain seq x y z
N MET A 1 12.03 -5.25 -20.06
CA MET A 1 11.62 -6.64 -19.76
C MET A 1 12.78 -7.32 -19.08
N LEU A 2 12.59 -7.78 -17.84
CA LEU A 2 13.62 -8.46 -17.05
C LEU A 2 13.30 -9.95 -16.98
N VAL A 3 14.33 -10.80 -16.99
CA VAL A 3 14.19 -12.25 -16.91
C VAL A 3 14.90 -12.73 -15.65
N THR A 4 14.24 -13.60 -14.90
CA THR A 4 14.79 -14.25 -13.72
C THR A 4 14.45 -15.72 -13.78
N LYS A 5 15.27 -16.55 -13.14
CA LYS A 5 15.07 -18.01 -13.10
C LYS A 5 14.69 -18.41 -11.68
N SER A 6 13.64 -19.21 -11.55
CA SER A 6 13.28 -19.78 -10.26
C SER A 6 14.32 -20.80 -9.81
N ARG A 7 14.40 -21.00 -8.50
CA ARG A 7 15.23 -22.04 -7.88
C ARG A 7 14.47 -22.75 -6.77
N LEU A 8 14.86 -23.99 -6.51
CA LEU A 8 14.38 -24.72 -5.34
C LEU A 8 15.22 -24.34 -4.11
N GLN A 9 14.53 -24.04 -3.01
CA GLN A 9 15.13 -23.82 -1.70
C GLN A 9 14.34 -24.61 -0.67
N GLY A 10 14.89 -25.74 -0.22
CA GLY A 10 14.14 -26.72 0.54
C GLY A 10 12.99 -27.30 -0.29
N SER A 11 11.76 -27.23 0.25
CA SER A 11 10.53 -27.63 -0.44
C SER A 11 9.84 -26.47 -1.19
N SER A 12 10.45 -25.28 -1.22
CA SER A 12 9.83 -24.09 -1.79
C SER A 12 10.47 -23.68 -3.11
N VAL A 13 9.66 -23.17 -4.04
CA VAL A 13 10.12 -22.49 -5.26
C VAL A 13 10.30 -21.01 -4.94
N VAL A 14 11.50 -20.49 -5.19
CA VAL A 14 11.86 -19.09 -4.92
C VAL A 14 12.21 -18.40 -6.22
N ILE A 15 11.69 -17.18 -6.39
CA ILE A 15 11.98 -16.30 -7.53
C ILE A 15 12.66 -15.04 -7.00
N THR A 16 13.80 -14.69 -7.57
CA THR A 16 14.46 -13.41 -7.28
C THR A 16 13.83 -12.34 -8.15
N LEU A 17 13.24 -11.31 -7.54
CA LEU A 17 12.74 -10.13 -8.24
C LEU A 17 13.92 -9.19 -8.56
N PRO A 18 14.29 -9.04 -9.84
CA PRO A 18 15.39 -8.17 -10.22
C PRO A 18 15.03 -6.69 -10.00
N SER A 19 16.05 -5.84 -9.83
CA SER A 19 15.84 -4.40 -9.75
C SER A 19 15.48 -3.85 -11.13
N ASP A 20 14.46 -3.01 -11.17
CA ASP A 20 14.09 -2.25 -12.37
C ASP A 20 14.39 -0.77 -12.15
N ASN A 21 15.40 -0.24 -12.87
CA ASN A 21 15.84 1.16 -12.75
C ASN A 21 16.09 1.63 -11.31
N GLY A 22 16.70 0.78 -10.49
CA GLY A 22 17.00 1.08 -9.08
C GLY A 22 15.82 0.90 -8.13
N LYS A 23 14.62 0.61 -8.63
CA LYS A 23 13.49 0.19 -7.81
C LYS A 23 13.66 -1.28 -7.47
N LYS A 24 13.53 -1.60 -6.18
CA LYS A 24 13.49 -2.96 -5.66
C LYS A 24 12.33 -3.08 -4.68
N PRO A 25 11.67 -4.24 -4.62
CA PRO A 25 10.74 -4.50 -3.55
C PRO A 25 11.44 -4.46 -2.19
N SER A 26 10.73 -3.93 -1.17
CA SER A 26 11.23 -3.84 0.19
C SER A 26 11.55 -5.22 0.77
N GLU A 27 12.53 -5.28 1.66
CA GLU A 27 12.85 -6.50 2.40
C GLU A 27 11.66 -6.92 3.26
N ASN A 28 11.40 -8.23 3.35
CA ASN A 28 10.29 -8.83 4.12
C ASN A 28 8.87 -8.30 3.78
N GLN A 29 8.68 -7.71 2.60
CA GLN A 29 7.35 -7.29 2.13
C GLN A 29 6.45 -8.51 1.88
N GLU A 30 5.24 -8.49 2.45
CA GLU A 30 4.19 -9.47 2.15
C GLU A 30 3.48 -9.14 0.83
N TYR A 31 3.08 -10.18 0.09
CA TYR A 31 2.34 -10.05 -1.15
C TYR A 31 1.12 -10.96 -1.16
N ILE A 32 0.03 -10.46 -1.74
CA ILE A 32 -1.11 -11.27 -2.18
C ILE A 32 -0.75 -11.86 -3.53
N VAL A 33 -0.88 -13.18 -3.67
CA VAL A 33 -0.58 -13.93 -4.89
C VAL A 33 -1.87 -14.26 -5.62
N VAL A 34 -1.97 -13.82 -6.87
CA VAL A 34 -3.11 -14.13 -7.75
C VAL A 34 -2.62 -14.94 -8.95
N TYR A 35 -3.26 -16.08 -9.17
CA TYR A 35 -3.03 -16.92 -10.34
C TYR A 35 -4.13 -16.63 -11.37
N SER A 36 -3.71 -16.30 -12.59
CA SER A 36 -4.61 -16.09 -13.73
C SER A 36 -4.63 -17.33 -14.63
N ASP A 37 -5.72 -17.51 -15.37
CA ASP A 37 -5.91 -18.69 -16.25
C ASP A 37 -4.89 -18.76 -17.40
N ASP A 38 -4.30 -17.62 -17.78
CA ASP A 38 -3.25 -17.50 -18.80
C ASP A 38 -1.86 -17.90 -18.29
N GLY A 39 -1.76 -18.31 -17.01
CA GLY A 39 -0.49 -18.65 -16.35
C GLY A 39 0.27 -17.45 -15.80
N THR A 40 -0.29 -16.24 -15.88
CA THR A 40 0.28 -15.04 -15.26
C THR A 40 0.13 -15.13 -13.74
N ILE A 41 1.22 -14.88 -13.03
CA ILE A 41 1.23 -14.73 -11.56
C ILE A 41 1.38 -13.25 -11.24
N THR A 42 0.40 -12.69 -10.53
CA THR A 42 0.45 -11.31 -10.06
C THR A 42 0.77 -11.27 -8.56
N LEU A 43 1.73 -10.44 -8.20
CA LEU A 43 2.10 -10.17 -6.81
C LEU A 43 1.66 -8.75 -6.46
N VAL A 44 0.70 -8.63 -5.56
CA VAL A 44 0.21 -7.32 -5.08
C VAL A 44 0.78 -7.09 -3.68
N PRO A 45 1.59 -6.04 -3.43
CA PRO A 45 2.12 -5.78 -2.11
C PRO A 45 0.96 -5.54 -1.15
N LYS A 46 0.95 -6.27 -0.04
CA LYS A 46 -0.02 -6.07 1.01
C LYS A 46 0.35 -4.78 1.74
N ILE A 47 -0.55 -3.79 1.66
CA ILE A 47 -0.45 -2.59 2.48
C ILE A 47 -1.00 -2.91 3.87
N GLU A 48 -0.43 -2.27 4.89
CA GLU A 48 -1.08 -2.25 6.19
C GLU A 48 -2.42 -1.55 6.07
N ASP A 49 -3.42 -2.03 6.82
CA ASP A 49 -4.74 -1.41 6.80
C ASP A 49 -4.61 0.02 7.34
N PRO A 50 -4.87 1.06 6.50
CA PRO A 50 -4.75 2.45 6.93
C PRO A 50 -5.77 2.82 8.01
N PHE A 51 -6.78 1.98 8.25
CA PHE A 51 -7.80 2.16 9.29
C PHE A 51 -7.55 1.28 10.53
N SER A 52 -6.44 0.52 10.58
CA SER A 52 -6.12 -0.35 11.72
C SER A 52 -5.92 0.38 13.05
N GLY A 53 -5.70 1.70 13.02
CA GLY A 53 -5.61 2.56 14.20
C GLY A 53 -6.83 3.45 14.44
N GLY A 54 -7.88 3.37 13.60
CA GLY A 54 -9.10 4.16 13.76
C GLY A 54 -10.09 3.48 14.70
N GLU A 55 -10.82 4.26 15.49
CA GLU A 55 -11.95 3.72 16.23
C GLU A 55 -13.13 3.43 15.28
N GLU A 56 -13.88 2.35 15.53
CA GLU A 56 -15.04 2.01 14.73
C GLU A 56 -16.06 3.17 14.79
N ALA A 57 -16.40 3.74 13.63
CA ALA A 57 -17.25 4.92 13.44
C ALA A 57 -16.60 6.31 13.71
N GLU A 58 -15.27 6.41 13.71
CA GLU A 58 -14.60 7.71 13.73
C GLU A 58 -14.77 8.46 12.39
N TYR A 59 -15.68 9.43 12.38
CA TYR A 59 -15.92 10.35 11.26
C TYR A 59 -14.92 11.52 11.34
N TYR A 60 -14.06 11.67 10.32
CA TYR A 60 -13.16 12.81 10.22
C TYR A 60 -13.76 13.89 9.32
N GLU A 61 -14.33 14.93 9.91
CA GLU A 61 -14.58 16.19 9.20
C GLU A 61 -13.33 17.05 9.36
N LYS A 62 -12.73 17.44 8.24
CA LYS A 62 -11.61 18.39 8.27
C LYS A 62 -12.16 19.73 8.74
N ASP A 63 -11.64 20.28 9.84
CA ASP A 63 -12.07 21.59 10.32
C ASP A 63 -11.58 22.68 9.34
N GLU A 64 -12.40 23.01 8.34
CA GLU A 64 -12.11 24.04 7.35
C GLU A 64 -12.18 25.47 7.91
N TRP A 65 -12.44 25.62 9.21
CA TRP A 65 -12.61 26.92 9.89
C TRP A 65 -11.52 27.21 10.91
N GLU A 66 -10.52 26.33 11.08
CA GLU A 66 -9.47 26.47 12.10
C GLU A 66 -8.68 27.79 11.96
N ASP A 67 -8.55 28.31 10.73
CA ASP A 67 -7.83 29.54 10.40
C ASP A 67 -8.72 30.81 10.35
N LEU A 68 -10.04 30.70 10.57
CA LEU A 68 -10.96 31.83 10.41
C LEU A 68 -11.18 32.56 11.73
N THR A 69 -10.63 33.76 11.83
CA THR A 69 -10.93 34.69 12.92
C THR A 69 -12.32 35.32 12.71
N PRO A 70 -13.21 35.29 13.72
CA PRO A 70 -14.51 35.95 13.60
C PRO A 70 -14.34 37.47 13.47
N GLU A 71 -14.57 38.01 12.27
CA GLU A 71 -14.57 39.45 12.02
C GLU A 71 -15.99 39.93 11.72
N GLY A 72 -16.50 40.81 12.58
CA GLY A 72 -17.83 41.41 12.46
C GLY A 72 -18.62 41.30 13.75
N ARG A 73 -18.88 42.45 14.40
CA ARG A 73 -19.95 42.56 15.40
C ARG A 73 -21.13 43.22 14.70
N GLU A 74 -22.32 42.64 14.82
CA GLU A 74 -23.55 43.34 14.49
C GLU A 74 -23.62 44.60 15.36
N MET A 75 -23.65 45.77 14.71
CA MET A 75 -23.89 47.03 15.39
C MET A 75 -25.41 47.21 15.46
N LEU A 76 -25.97 47.16 16.67
CA LEU A 76 -27.36 47.53 16.95
C LEU A 76 -27.60 49.03 16.73
#